data_AF-A0A9D6HFP1-F1
#
_entry.id   AF-A0A9D6HFP1-F1
#
_cell.length_a   1.000
_cell.length_b   1.000
_cell.length_c   1.000
_cell.angle_alpha   90.00
_cell.angle_beta   90.00
_cell.angle_gamma   90.00
#
_symmetry.space_group_name_H-M   'P 1'
#
loop_
_entity.id
_entity.type
_entity.pdbx_description
1 polymer ?
#
loop_
_entity_poly.entity_id
_entity_poly.type
_entity_poly.pdbx_seq_one_letter_code
_entity_poly.pdbx_strand_id
1 'polypeptide(L)'
;MTHGCGCHHDDTATPDRATSDVALFTADDTVAEVARGSAEALEAMKRLGLNHCCGVHLTLAEAAASAGVAVSDVLEAVNARRLTEAAK
;
A
#
# COMPACT_ATOMS: atom_id res chain seq x y z
N MET A 1 -38.63 0.54 14.74
CA MET A 1 -37.54 1.51 14.53
C MET A 1 -36.24 0.72 14.54
N THR A 2 -35.80 0.26 13.37
CA THR A 2 -34.54 -0.49 13.21
C THR A 2 -33.71 0.26 12.19
N HIS A 3 -32.77 1.07 12.67
CA HIS A 3 -31.78 1.74 11.84
C HIS A 3 -30.77 0.68 11.37
N GLY A 4 -30.97 0.19 10.14
CA GLY A 4 -29.92 -0.51 9.41
C GLY A 4 -28.87 0.51 8.99
N CYS A 5 -27.77 0.61 9.75
CA CYS A 5 -26.61 1.38 9.33
C CYS A 5 -25.87 0.56 8.27
N GLY A 6 -26.15 0.87 7.00
CA GLY A 6 -25.44 0.31 5.85
C GLY A 6 -24.12 1.03 5.66
N CYS A 7 -23.03 0.45 6.18
CA CYS A 7 -21.69 0.88 5.85
C CYS A 7 -21.38 0.38 4.43
N HIS A 8 -21.53 1.27 3.45
CA HIS A 8 -21.09 1.11 2.07
C HIS A 8 -19.55 0.98 2.09
N HIS A 9 -19.03 -0.23 1.99
CA HIS A 9 -17.65 -0.41 1.52
C HIS A 9 -17.72 -0.30 0.00
N ASP A 10 -17.07 0.72 -0.53
CA ASP A 10 -16.89 0.96 -1.95
C ASP A 10 -16.22 -0.26 -2.58
N ASP A 11 -16.98 -0.99 -3.39
CA ASP A 11 -16.52 -2.12 -4.19
C ASP A 11 -15.90 -1.56 -5.48
N THR A 12 -14.69 -1.01 -5.38
CA THR A 12 -13.82 -0.90 -6.56
C THR A 12 -13.01 -2.18 -6.70
N ALA A 13 -13.70 -3.31 -6.87
CA ALA A 13 -13.10 -4.58 -7.21
C ALA A 13 -13.39 -4.90 -8.69
N THR A 14 -12.77 -4.14 -9.58
CA THR A 14 -12.48 -4.64 -10.93
C THR A 14 -10.98 -4.61 -11.19
N PRO A 15 -10.23 -5.66 -10.84
CA PRO A 15 -9.03 -5.97 -11.61
C PRO A 15 -9.49 -6.60 -12.92
N ASP A 16 -9.67 -5.75 -13.93
CA ASP A 16 -9.76 -6.17 -15.32
C ASP A 16 -8.47 -6.92 -15.69
N ARG A 17 -8.64 -8.24 -15.83
CA ARG A 17 -7.91 -9.15 -16.71
C ARG A 17 -6.58 -8.65 -17.30
N ALA A 18 -5.50 -9.10 -16.67
CA ALA A 18 -4.29 -9.59 -17.34
C ALA A 18 -3.60 -8.66 -18.36
N THR A 19 -2.79 -7.76 -17.83
CA THR A 19 -1.40 -7.65 -18.31
C THR A 19 -0.49 -7.90 -17.11
N SER A 20 0.58 -8.66 -17.31
CA SER A 20 1.68 -8.76 -16.35
C SER A 20 2.47 -7.45 -16.33
N ASP A 21 1.77 -6.36 -16.02
CA ASP A 21 2.35 -5.09 -15.66
C ASP A 21 2.49 -5.10 -14.14
N VAL A 22 3.71 -4.91 -13.64
CA VAL A 22 3.97 -4.97 -12.21
C VAL A 22 3.38 -3.70 -11.58
N ALA A 23 2.06 -3.73 -11.28
CA ALA A 23 1.34 -2.57 -10.77
C ALA A 23 2.08 -1.95 -9.58
N LEU A 24 2.48 -0.68 -9.71
CA LEU A 24 3.21 0.02 -8.66
C LEU A 24 2.26 0.36 -7.50
N PHE A 25 2.77 0.29 -6.28
CA PHE A 25 2.07 0.82 -5.12
C PHE A 25 2.04 2.34 -5.17
N THR A 26 0.93 2.90 -4.72
CA THR A 26 0.61 4.32 -4.71
C THR A 26 0.45 4.81 -3.27
N ALA A 27 0.41 6.13 -3.09
CA ALA A 27 0.29 6.74 -1.77
C ALA A 27 -1.02 6.39 -1.04
N ASP A 28 -2.06 6.02 -1.79
CA ASP A 28 -3.40 5.68 -1.30
C ASP A 28 -3.53 4.22 -0.88
N ASP A 29 -2.63 3.35 -1.36
CA ASP A 29 -2.61 1.94 -0.95
C ASP A 29 -2.39 1.82 0.56
N THR A 30 -3.15 0.94 1.20
CA THR A 30 -3.01 0.70 2.63
C THR A 30 -1.77 -0.13 2.94
N VAL A 31 -1.19 0.07 4.12
CA VAL A 31 -0.07 -0.75 4.61
C VAL A 31 -0.42 -2.26 4.55
N ALA A 32 -1.69 -2.62 4.79
CA ALA A 32 -2.17 -4.00 4.66
C ALA A 32 -2.13 -4.54 3.22
N GLU A 33 -2.48 -3.74 2.22
CA GLU A 33 -2.45 -4.13 0.81
C GLU A 33 -1.02 -4.29 0.33
N VAL A 34 -0.14 -3.35 0.68
CA VAL A 34 1.28 -3.42 0.35
C VAL A 34 1.94 -4.65 0.99
N ALA A 35 1.63 -4.92 2.27
CA ALA A 35 2.15 -6.09 2.98
C ALA A 35 1.69 -7.42 2.37
N ARG A 36 0.46 -7.48 1.83
CA ARG A 36 -0.09 -8.64 1.14
C ARG A 36 0.47 -8.80 -0.28
N GLY A 37 0.75 -7.67 -0.95
CA GLY A 37 1.21 -7.64 -2.33
C GLY A 37 2.71 -7.89 -2.52
N SER A 38 3.54 -7.70 -1.49
CA SER A 38 4.97 -8.02 -1.56
C SER A 38 5.63 -8.11 -0.17
N ALA A 39 6.27 -9.26 0.11
CA ALA A 39 7.08 -9.44 1.30
C ALA A 39 8.28 -8.46 1.34
N GLU A 40 8.87 -8.13 0.19
CA GLU A 40 9.97 -7.17 0.13
C GLU A 40 9.51 -5.73 0.38
N ALA A 41 8.31 -5.37 -0.07
CA ALA A 41 7.74 -4.06 0.24
C ALA A 41 7.47 -3.91 1.75
N LEU A 42 7.01 -4.99 2.39
CA LEU A 42 6.87 -5.04 3.85
C LEU A 42 8.22 -4.84 4.56
N GLU A 43 9.29 -5.49 4.08
CA GLU A 43 10.64 -5.30 4.65
C GLU A 43 11.16 -3.87 4.42
N ALA A 44 10.88 -3.26 3.25
CA ALA A 44 11.21 -1.86 2.99
C ALA A 44 10.48 -0.91 3.96
N MET A 45 9.17 -1.12 4.17
CA MET A 45 8.38 -0.36 5.14
C MET A 45 8.95 -0.48 6.56
N LYS A 46 9.33 -1.68 7.00
CA LYS A 46 9.95 -1.90 8.31
C LYS A 46 11.26 -1.13 8.48
N ARG A 47 12.12 -1.10 7.44
CA ARG A 47 13.38 -0.33 7.48
C ARG A 47 13.15 1.17 7.61
N LEU A 48 12.05 1.67 7.06
CA LEU A 48 11.62 3.06 7.15
C LEU A 48 10.84 3.39 8.43
N GLY A 49 10.64 2.42 9.33
CA GLY A 49 9.91 2.60 10.58
C GLY A 49 8.38 2.55 10.45
N LEU A 50 7.86 2.20 9.27
CA LEU A 50 6.42 1.99 9.06
C LEU A 50 6.01 0.63 9.64
N ASN A 51 5.50 0.64 10.87
CA ASN A 51 5.11 -0.57 11.59
C ASN A 51 3.64 -0.96 11.30
N HIS A 52 3.48 -2.06 10.57
CA HIS A 52 2.19 -2.66 10.22
C HIS A 52 1.31 -3.07 11.42
N CYS A 53 1.85 -3.13 12.64
CA CYS A 53 1.08 -3.55 13.82
C CYS A 53 0.09 -2.49 14.33
N CYS A 54 0.36 -1.21 14.10
CA CYS A 54 -0.51 -0.11 14.54
C CYS A 54 -1.14 0.66 13.37
N GLY A 55 -0.55 0.58 12.18
CA GLY A 55 -0.94 1.36 11.00
C GLY A 55 -1.51 0.53 9.86
N VAL A 56 -2.00 -0.69 10.11
CA VAL A 56 -2.45 -1.61 9.05
C VAL A 56 -3.54 -1.01 8.14
N HIS A 57 -4.38 -0.15 8.70
CA HIS A 57 -5.46 0.55 7.99
C HIS A 57 -5.05 1.90 7.42
N LEU A 58 -3.84 2.38 7.73
CA LEU A 58 -3.35 3.65 7.23
C LEU A 58 -2.89 3.47 5.78
N THR A 59 -3.12 4.51 4.99
CA THR A 59 -2.48 4.67 3.68
C THR A 59 -0.96 4.83 3.84
N LEU A 60 -0.21 4.55 2.78
CA LEU A 60 1.24 4.81 2.78
C LEU A 60 1.57 6.27 3.08
N ALA A 61 0.75 7.22 2.61
CA ALA A 61 0.92 8.64 2.92
C ALA A 61 0.79 8.95 4.42
N GLU A 62 -0.25 8.41 5.07
CA GLU A 62 -0.48 8.60 6.50
C GLU A 62 0.57 7.89 7.35
N ALA A 63 0.98 6.69 6.94
CA ALA A 63 2.04 5.94 7.59
C ALA A 63 3.40 6.65 7.48
N ALA A 64 3.70 7.22 6.30
CA ALA A 64 4.90 8.04 6.08
C ALA A 64 4.90 9.29 6.96
N ALA A 65 3.79 10.02 7.01
CA ALA A 65 3.63 11.20 7.87
C ALA A 65 3.79 10.85 9.35
N SER A 66 3.24 9.71 9.79
CA SER A 66 3.35 9.22 11.16
C SER A 66 4.79 8.80 11.53
N ALA A 67 5.54 8.28 10.55
CA ALA A 67 6.94 7.91 10.71
C ALA A 67 7.90 9.12 10.56
N GLY A 68 7.41 10.27 10.12
CA GLY A 68 8.23 11.45 9.83
C GLY A 68 9.10 11.29 8.59
N VAL A 69 8.70 10.44 7.64
CA VAL A 69 9.41 10.16 6.39
C VAL A 69 8.62 10.76 5.21
N ALA A 70 9.30 11.21 4.17
CA ALA A 70 8.59 11.68 2.98
C ALA A 70 7.93 10.50 2.24
N VAL A 71 6.68 10.70 1.80
CA VAL A 71 5.92 9.67 1.08
C VAL A 71 6.63 9.21 -0.20
N SER A 72 7.37 10.10 -0.87
CA SER A 72 8.15 9.77 -2.06
C SER A 72 9.25 8.73 -1.79
N ASP A 73 9.98 8.86 -0.66
CA ASP A 73 11.00 7.88 -0.26
C ASP A 73 10.37 6.51 0.06
N VAL A 74 9.19 6.52 0.69
CA VAL A 74 8.44 5.28 0.96
C VAL A 74 8.03 4.62 -0.35
N LEU A 75 7.46 5.37 -1.28
CA LEU A 75 7.03 4.86 -2.59
C LEU A 75 8.19 4.33 -3.42
N GLU A 76 9.34 5.02 -3.42
CA GLU A 76 10.55 4.53 -4.07
C GLU A 76 11.01 3.20 -3.45
N ALA A 77 11.07 3.11 -2.12
CA ALA A 77 11.54 1.93 -1.42
C ALA A 77 10.64 0.69 -1.60
N VAL A 78 9.31 0.86 -1.55
CA VAL A 78 8.36 -0.27 -1.72
C VAL A 78 8.23 -0.72 -3.17
N ASN A 79 8.48 0.18 -4.12
CA ASN A 79 8.42 -0.11 -5.54
C ASN A 79 9.78 -0.44 -6.16
N ALA A 80 10.90 -0.29 -5.44
CA ALA A 80 12.24 -0.46 -5.99
C ALA A 80 12.40 -1.73 -6.83
N ARG A 81 11.95 -2.89 -6.33
CA ARG A 81 12.01 -4.15 -7.07
C ARG A 81 11.08 -4.16 -8.30
N ARG A 82 9.87 -3.62 -8.18
CA ARG A 82 8.89 -3.53 -9.27
C ARG A 82 9.41 -2.62 -10.41
N LEU A 83 10.07 -1.51 -10.05
CA LEU A 83 10.73 -0.61 -10.99
C LEU A 83 11.91 -1.27 -11.72
N THR A 84 12.70 -2.11 -11.02
CA THR A 84 13.77 -2.89 -11.66
C THR A 84 13.24 -3.98 -12.58
N GLU A 85 12.06 -4.55 -12.27
CA GLU A 85 11.40 -5.56 -13.11
C GLU A 85 10.74 -4.93 -14.35
N ALA A 86 10.21 -3.70 -14.23
CA ALA A 86 9.63 -2.96 -15.35
C ALA A 86 10.67 -2.39 -16.34
N ALA A 87 11.93 -2.23 -15.90
CA ALA A 87 13.02 -1.69 -16.74
C ALA A 87 13.72 -2.74 -17.63
N LYS A 88 13.27 -4.00 -17.59
CA LYS A 88 13.89 -5.13 -18.29
C LYS A 88 13.02 -5.61 -19.45
#